data_AF-A0A2T3KZ99-F1
#
_entry.id   AF-A0A2T3KZ99-F1
#
_cell.length_a   1.000
_cell.length_b   1.000
_cell.length_c   1.000
_cell.angle_alpha   90.00
_cell.angle_beta   90.00
_cell.angle_gamma   90.00
#
_symmetry.space_group_name_H-M   'P 1'
#
loop_
_entity.id
_entity.type
_entity.pdbx_description
1 polymer ?
#
loop_
_entity_poly.entity_id
_entity_poly.type
_entity_poly.pdbx_seq_one_letter_code
_entity_poly.pdbx_strand_id
1 'polypeptide(L)'
;MDTKDFTGLLSILKFALLLCGTLIIMGNMGMFSSMPIMMKNPLTSQMHVDYIHILYYLAFNGLFIGFFICLWISFQHTKTKTRSYLQHH
;
A
#
# COMPACT_ATOMS: atom_id res chain seq x y z
N MET A 1 23.32 -1.65 20.08
CA MET A 1 22.32 -0.90 19.29
C MET A 1 21.12 -0.75 20.19
N ASP A 2 20.93 0.45 20.70
CA ASP A 2 20.09 0.73 21.86
C ASP A 2 18.61 0.47 21.57
N THR A 3 17.87 0.05 22.59
CA THR A 3 16.42 -0.18 22.57
C THR A 3 15.62 1.02 22.02
N LYS A 4 16.20 2.22 22.07
CA LYS A 4 15.64 3.46 21.53
C LYS A 4 15.63 3.49 20.00
N ASP A 5 16.67 2.97 19.34
CA ASP A 5 16.76 2.90 17.88
C ASP A 5 15.72 1.94 17.30
N PHE A 6 15.52 0.80 17.97
CA PHE A 6 14.50 -0.18 17.61
C PHE A 6 13.08 0.35 17.79
N THR A 7 12.83 1.08 18.88
CA THR A 7 11.52 1.70 19.15
C THR A 7 11.20 2.80 18.12
N GLY A 8 12.21 3.61 17.78
CA GLY A 8 12.11 4.61 16.71
C GLY A 8 11.79 3.99 15.36
N LEU A 9 12.51 2.92 14.99
CA LEU A 9 12.29 2.21 13.73
C LEU A 9 10.87 1.62 13.65
N LEU A 10 10.38 1.02 14.75
CA LEU A 10 9.02 0.49 14.81
C LEU A 10 7.95 1.58 14.68
N SER A 11 8.19 2.76 15.27
CA SER A 11 7.28 3.91 15.19
C SER A 11 7.20 4.46 13.77
N ILE A 12 8.34 4.65 13.11
CA ILE A 12 8.42 5.11 11.72
C ILE A 12 7.74 4.10 10.79
N LEU A 13 7.96 2.81 11.03
CA LEU A 13 7.37 1.74 10.22
C LEU A 13 5.85 1.68 10.37
N LYS A 14 5.32 1.87 11.59
CA LYS A 14 3.87 2.01 11.83
C LYS A 14 3.29 3.22 11.11
N PHE A 15 3.98 4.35 11.17
CA PHE A 15 3.56 5.58 10.49
C PHE A 15 3.56 5.41 8.97
N ALA A 16 4.59 4.80 8.41
CA ALA A 16 4.67 4.47 6.99
C ALA A 16 3.52 3.55 6.54
N LEU A 17 3.16 2.55 7.36
CA LEU A 17 2.03 1.66 7.10
C LEU A 17 0.68 2.42 7.08
N LEU A 18 0.48 3.34 8.02
CA LEU A 18 -0.71 4.20 8.11
C LEU A 18 -0.82 5.15 6.92
N LEU A 19 0.27 5.83 6.57
CA LEU A 19 0.32 6.69 5.39
C LEU A 19 0.04 5.90 4.12
N CYS A 20 0.65 4.72 3.99
CA CYS A 20 0.45 3.85 2.84
C CYS A 20 -1.02 3.42 2.70
N GLY A 21 -1.65 2.97 3.80
CA GLY A 21 -3.07 2.63 3.79
C GLY A 21 -3.97 3.81 3.42
N THR A 22 -3.67 5.00 3.94
CA THR A 22 -4.42 6.23 3.63
C THR A 22 -4.30 6.60 2.15
N LEU A 23 -3.09 6.51 1.58
CA LEU A 23 -2.83 6.80 0.17
C LEU A 23 -3.52 5.78 -0.76
N ILE A 24 -3.62 4.52 -0.38
CA ILE A 24 -4.39 3.51 -1.14
C ILE A 24 -5.86 3.88 -1.19
N ILE A 25 -6.46 4.19 -0.05
CA ILE A 25 -7.88 4.53 0.03
C ILE A 25 -8.14 5.80 -0.76
N MET A 26 -7.33 6.84 -0.55
CA MET A 26 -7.50 8.13 -1.21
C MET A 26 -7.26 8.03 -2.73
N GLY A 27 -6.25 7.27 -3.16
CA GLY A 27 -5.96 7.05 -4.57
C GLY A 27 -7.05 6.24 -5.28
N ASN A 28 -7.54 5.16 -4.66
CA ASN A 28 -8.65 4.38 -5.23
C ASN A 28 -9.95 5.21 -5.29
N MET A 29 -10.25 6.02 -4.26
CA MET A 29 -11.41 6.92 -4.28
C MET A 29 -11.29 8.00 -5.35
N GLY A 30 -10.10 8.61 -5.49
CA GLY A 30 -9.83 9.60 -6.53
C GLY A 30 -9.96 9.02 -7.93
N MET A 31 -9.40 7.82 -8.16
CA MET A 31 -9.54 7.11 -9.43
C MET A 31 -10.99 6.72 -9.72
N PHE A 32 -11.78 6.32 -8.71
CA PHE A 32 -13.17 5.92 -8.94
C PHE A 32 -14.04 7.11 -9.34
N SER A 33 -13.76 8.28 -8.76
CA SER A 33 -14.47 9.51 -9.08
C SER A 33 -14.06 10.15 -10.40
N SER A 34 -12.78 10.06 -10.79
CA SER A 34 -12.26 10.74 -11.99
C SER A 34 -12.19 9.84 -13.23
N MET A 35 -12.09 8.54 -13.02
CA MET A 35 -11.81 7.53 -14.04
C MET A 35 -12.70 6.29 -13.82
N PRO A 36 -14.01 6.40 -14.14
CA PRO A 36 -14.92 5.28 -14.01
C PRO A 36 -14.57 4.18 -15.03
N ILE A 37 -14.46 2.95 -14.55
CA ILE A 37 -14.15 1.77 -15.37
C ILE A 37 -15.25 1.52 -16.42
N MET A 38 -16.48 1.92 -16.13
CA MET A 38 -17.63 1.79 -17.00
C MET A 38 -17.97 3.17 -17.58
N MET A 39 -17.61 3.38 -18.84
CA MET A 39 -17.87 4.62 -19.56
C MET A 39 -19.04 4.43 -20.51
N LYS A 40 -19.96 5.39 -20.52
CA LYS A 40 -21.04 5.42 -21.51
C LYS A 40 -20.48 5.98 -22.81
N ASN A 41 -20.61 5.25 -23.90
CA ASN A 41 -20.24 5.77 -25.22
C ASN A 41 -21.19 6.94 -25.57
N PRO A 42 -20.68 8.17 -25.79
CA PRO A 42 -21.52 9.33 -26.08
C PRO A 42 -22.35 9.18 -27.36
N LEU A 43 -21.94 8.31 -28.29
CA LEU A 43 -22.60 8.11 -29.58
C LEU A 43 -23.65 6.99 -29.57
N THR A 44 -23.51 5.98 -28.72
CA THR A 44 -24.37 4.77 -28.78
C THR A 44 -25.13 4.48 -27.49
N SER A 45 -24.95 5.27 -26.42
CA SER A 45 -25.49 5.01 -25.08
C SER A 45 -25.16 3.63 -24.48
N GLN A 46 -24.31 2.83 -25.11
CA GLN A 46 -23.83 1.57 -24.58
C GLN A 46 -22.76 1.81 -23.52
N MET A 47 -22.79 1.03 -22.44
CA MET A 47 -21.72 1.00 -21.46
C MET A 47 -20.57 0.16 -21.99
N HIS A 48 -19.37 0.73 -22.02
CA HIS A 48 -18.14 0.06 -22.39
C HIS A 48 -17.17 0.05 -21.21
N VAL A 49 -16.46 -1.06 -21.05
CA VAL A 49 -15.42 -1.21 -20.04
C VAL A 49 -14.12 -0.69 -20.60
N ASP A 50 -13.56 0.34 -19.99
CA ASP A 50 -12.30 0.89 -20.44
C ASP A 50 -11.11 0.13 -19.84
N TYR A 51 -10.46 -0.66 -20.70
CA TYR A 51 -9.31 -1.48 -20.36
C TYR A 51 -8.10 -0.65 -19.87
N ILE A 52 -7.94 0.59 -20.32
CA ILE A 52 -6.83 1.46 -19.90
C ILE A 52 -7.00 1.81 -18.42
N HIS A 53 -8.23 2.11 -18.01
CA HIS A 53 -8.54 2.36 -16.61
C HIS A 53 -8.28 1.12 -15.76
N ILE A 54 -8.72 -0.06 -16.18
CA ILE A 54 -8.43 -1.33 -15.46
C ILE A 54 -6.92 -1.54 -15.26
N LEU A 55 -6.13 -1.32 -16.31
CA LEU A 55 -4.68 -1.44 -16.22
C LEU A 55 -4.08 -0.45 -15.21
N TYR A 56 -4.59 0.79 -15.18
CA TYR A 56 -4.19 1.79 -14.21
C TYR A 56 -4.53 1.38 -12.77
N TYR A 57 -5.72 0.84 -12.53
CA TYR A 57 -6.11 0.28 -11.23
C TYR A 57 -5.19 -0.86 -10.80
N LEU A 58 -4.88 -1.77 -11.72
CA LEU A 58 -4.00 -2.90 -11.43
C LEU A 58 -2.58 -2.45 -11.10
N ALA A 59 -2.03 -1.51 -11.88
CA ALA A 59 -0.70 -0.96 -11.65
C ALA A 59 -0.61 -0.19 -10.32
N PHE A 60 -1.59 0.69 -10.06
CA PHE A 60 -1.64 1.44 -8.81
C PHE A 60 -1.70 0.50 -7.61
N ASN A 61 -2.68 -0.41 -7.56
CA ASN A 61 -2.81 -1.37 -6.46
C ASN A 61 -1.60 -2.31 -6.36
N GLY A 62 -0.99 -2.69 -7.48
CA GLY A 62 0.21 -3.54 -7.51
C GLY A 62 1.43 -2.89 -6.83
N LEU A 63 1.66 -1.59 -7.05
CA LEU A 63 2.74 -0.85 -6.38
C LEU A 63 2.57 -0.86 -4.85
N PHE A 64 1.34 -0.68 -4.39
CA PHE A 64 1.03 -0.69 -2.97
C PHE A 64 1.17 -2.07 -2.35
N ILE A 65 0.70 -3.13 -3.01
CA ILE A 65 0.89 -4.51 -2.53
C ILE A 65 2.38 -4.84 -2.42
N GLY A 66 3.18 -4.50 -3.43
CA GLY A 66 4.63 -4.72 -3.40
C GLY A 66 5.30 -3.99 -2.24
N PHE A 67 4.94 -2.73 -2.02
CA PHE A 67 5.45 -1.95 -0.90
C PHE A 67 5.02 -2.53 0.46
N PHE A 68 3.77 -2.97 0.60
CA PHE A 68 3.28 -3.64 1.81
C PHE A 68 4.04 -4.94 2.11
N ILE A 69 4.36 -5.75 1.10
CA ILE A 69 5.16 -6.97 1.25
C ILE A 69 6.56 -6.63 1.76
N CYS A 70 7.23 -5.63 1.17
CA CYS A 70 8.55 -5.17 1.60
C CYS A 70 8.53 -4.66 3.05
N LEU A 71 7.50 -3.90 3.43
CA LEU A 71 7.32 -3.43 4.81
C LEU A 71 7.06 -4.58 5.77
N TRP A 72 6.26 -5.57 5.39
CA TRP A 72 5.97 -6.74 6.21
C TRP A 72 7.22 -7.58 6.46
N ILE A 73 8.02 -7.85 5.42
CA ILE A 73 9.29 -8.57 5.55
C ILE A 73 10.23 -7.80 6.49
N SER A 74 10.35 -6.48 6.31
CA SER A 74 11.16 -5.61 7.16
C SER A 74 10.68 -5.61 8.62
N PHE A 75 9.36 -5.62 8.84
CA PHE A 75 8.75 -5.72 10.16
C PHE A 75 9.09 -7.05 10.84
N GLN A 76 8.93 -8.18 10.14
CA GLN A 76 9.23 -9.51 10.67
C GLN A 76 10.71 -9.65 11.01
N HIS A 77 11.60 -9.23 10.12
CA HIS A 77 13.03 -9.27 10.34
C HIS A 77 13.45 -8.44 11.56
N THR A 78 12.84 -7.26 11.74
CA THR A 78 13.04 -6.42 12.93
C THR A 78 12.57 -7.14 14.19
N LYS A 79 11.37 -7.73 14.17
CA LYS A 79 10.80 -8.51 15.28
C LYS A 79 11.68 -9.68 15.71
N THR A 80 12.19 -10.45 14.76
CA THR A 80 13.07 -11.60 15.02
C THR A 80 14.36 -11.15 15.66
N LYS A 81 15.00 -10.10 15.14
CA LYS A 81 16.20 -9.51 15.74
C LYS A 81 15.96 -9.04 17.16
N THR A 82 14.85 -8.35 17.43
CA THR A 82 14.51 -7.91 18.80
C THR A 82 14.33 -9.08 19.75
N ARG A 83 13.70 -10.17 19.31
CA ARG A 83 13.51 -11.38 20.14
C ARG A 83 14.82 -12.08 20.46
N SER A 84 15.73 -12.19 19.49
CA SER A 84 17.06 -12.77 19.71
C SER A 84 17.92 -11.94 20.67
N TYR A 85 17.85 -10.60 20.60
CA TYR A 85 18.54 -9.71 21.54
C TYR A 85 18.02 -9.85 22.98
N LEU A 86 16.70 -10.00 23.16
CA LEU A 86 16.08 -10.20 24.48
C LEU A 86 16.28 -11.60 25.08
N GLN A 87 16.72 -12.58 24.29
CA GLN A 87 17.05 -13.92 24.81
C GLN A 87 18.53 -14.07 25.17
N HIS A 88 19.39 -13.17 24.70
CA HIS A 88 20.83 -13.17 24.98
C HIS A 88 21.23 -12.23 26.14
N HIS A 89 20.27 -11.55 26.75
CA HIS A 89 20.38 -10.70 27.93
C HIS A 89 19.32 -11.09 28.95
#